data_AF-A0A2A2K5V7-F1
#
_entry.id   AF-A0A2A2K5V7-F1
#
_cell.length_a   1.000
_cell.length_b   1.000
_cell.length_c   1.000
_cell.angle_alpha   90.00
_cell.angle_beta   90.00
_cell.angle_gamma   90.00
#
_symmetry.space_group_name_H-M   'P 1'
#
loop_
_entity.id
_entity.type
_entity.pdbx_description
1 polymer ?
#
loop_
_entity_poly.entity_id
_entity_poly.type
_entity_poly.pdbx_seq_one_letter_code
_entity_poly.pdbx_strand_id
1 'polypeptide(L)'
;MAEFTLPKNSKVKAKGKVHKATGDAKRIKTFKVYRYDPDTGENPRYDTFEINLDECGPMVLDALIKMKAEQDSSLTFRRSCREGICGSCSMNIDGRNGLACTTAIEDVRGEVKITPLPSMDVIKDLVPDFTHFYAQYSSIKPIVDAPESPVFSFDDDPELPGWKRWQLRYGGRFNSAFDPLHVRVEDGIARVRITPRREHSNMRDHVHGGALLGFIDIALFAAARGLGVLQAGGAVTLDLSAQFIGGSAIGEPLEARIELLRETGRMLFLRGLVVQDGWPTVASFTGTLRKSTPPPSLR
;
A
#
# COMPACT_ATOMS: atom_id res chain seq x y z
N MET A 1 22.61 6.32 -39.81
CA MET A 1 21.15 6.35 -40.02
C MET A 1 20.56 5.18 -39.28
N ALA A 2 19.63 5.40 -38.35
CA ALA A 2 18.91 4.29 -37.72
C ALA A 2 17.90 3.73 -38.73
N GLU A 3 18.03 2.46 -39.12
CA GLU A 3 17.00 1.78 -39.90
C GLU A 3 15.82 1.46 -38.98
N PHE A 4 14.75 2.24 -39.11
CA PHE A 4 13.47 1.94 -38.46
C PHE A 4 12.74 0.87 -39.28
N THR A 5 13.13 -0.39 -39.13
CA THR A 5 12.30 -1.50 -39.58
C THR A 5 11.10 -1.62 -38.64
N LEU A 6 9.90 -1.52 -39.20
CA LEU A 6 8.68 -1.86 -38.47
C LEU A 6 8.81 -3.28 -37.89
N PRO A 7 8.33 -3.53 -36.67
CA PRO A 7 8.37 -4.86 -36.07
C PRO A 7 7.71 -5.92 -36.97
N LYS A 8 8.02 -7.20 -36.71
CA LYS A 8 7.33 -8.30 -37.39
C LYS A 8 5.83 -8.14 -37.18
N ASN A 9 5.05 -8.40 -38.24
CA ASN A 9 3.59 -8.32 -38.24
C ASN A 9 3.01 -6.90 -38.00
N SER A 10 3.77 -5.83 -38.28
CA SER A 10 3.31 -4.46 -38.04
C SER A 10 2.70 -3.74 -39.26
N LYS A 11 2.67 -4.37 -40.44
CA LYS A 11 2.08 -3.77 -41.65
C LYS A 11 0.64 -4.23 -41.82
N VAL A 12 -0.31 -3.35 -41.54
CA VAL A 12 -1.74 -3.69 -41.72
C VAL A 12 -2.08 -3.76 -43.22
N LYS A 13 -2.52 -4.93 -43.69
CA LYS A 13 -3.01 -5.13 -45.05
C LYS A 13 -4.33 -4.36 -45.24
N ALA A 14 -4.42 -3.64 -46.36
CA ALA A 14 -5.59 -2.82 -46.68
C ALA A 14 -6.84 -3.63 -47.05
N LYS A 15 -6.68 -4.88 -47.54
CA LYS A 15 -7.80 -5.77 -47.91
C LYS A 15 -7.99 -6.83 -46.84
N GLY A 16 -9.15 -6.82 -46.19
CA GLY A 16 -9.65 -7.93 -45.38
C GLY A 16 -10.99 -8.44 -45.89
N LYS A 17 -11.66 -9.27 -45.07
CA LYS A 17 -12.95 -9.86 -45.38
C LYS A 17 -14.08 -8.82 -45.21
N VAL A 18 -15.13 -8.97 -46.00
CA VAL A 18 -16.36 -8.16 -45.87
C VAL A 18 -17.49 -9.08 -45.44
N HIS A 19 -18.07 -8.79 -44.27
CA HIS A 19 -19.21 -9.48 -43.69
C HIS A 19 -20.44 -8.58 -43.90
N LYS A 20 -21.28 -8.96 -44.86
CA LYS A 20 -22.49 -8.21 -45.20
C LYS A 20 -23.57 -8.38 -44.13
N ALA A 21 -24.41 -7.36 -43.98
CA ALA A 21 -25.61 -7.47 -43.16
C ALA A 21 -26.54 -8.53 -43.77
N THR A 22 -27.21 -9.30 -42.93
CA THR A 22 -28.20 -10.30 -43.35
C THR A 22 -29.55 -9.63 -43.60
N GLY A 23 -30.23 -9.99 -44.70
CA GLY A 23 -31.59 -9.53 -45.02
C GLY A 23 -31.70 -8.11 -45.60
N ASP A 24 -32.94 -7.60 -45.70
CA ASP A 24 -33.29 -6.28 -46.27
C ASP A 24 -33.15 -5.14 -45.24
N ALA A 25 -32.02 -5.09 -44.53
CA ALA A 25 -31.77 -4.11 -43.47
C ALA A 25 -31.73 -2.67 -44.01
N LYS A 26 -32.53 -1.78 -43.41
CA LYS A 26 -32.60 -0.35 -43.81
C LYS A 26 -31.59 0.53 -43.09
N ARG A 27 -31.26 0.22 -41.83
CA ARG A 27 -30.32 0.99 -41.01
C ARG A 27 -29.02 0.23 -40.80
N ILE A 28 -28.18 0.23 -41.83
CA ILE A 28 -26.89 -0.44 -41.81
C ILE A 28 -25.81 0.53 -41.30
N LYS A 29 -25.00 0.05 -40.35
CA LYS A 29 -23.77 0.71 -39.90
C LYS A 29 -22.56 -0.16 -40.24
N THR A 30 -21.54 0.46 -40.79
CA THR A 30 -20.29 -0.22 -41.16
C THR A 30 -19.26 -0.08 -40.03
N PHE A 31 -18.65 -1.20 -39.67
CA PHE A 31 -17.57 -1.30 -38.71
C PHE A 31 -16.33 -1.85 -39.38
N LYS A 32 -15.20 -1.18 -39.19
CA LYS A 32 -13.90 -1.62 -39.71
C LYS A 32 -13.03 -2.06 -38.56
N VAL A 33 -12.88 -3.39 -38.43
CA VAL A 33 -12.30 -4.01 -37.24
C VAL A 33 -10.91 -4.54 -37.56
N TYR A 34 -9.93 -4.18 -36.72
CA TYR A 34 -8.59 -4.75 -36.78
C TYR A 34 -8.62 -6.24 -36.48
N ARG A 35 -7.96 -7.03 -37.33
CA ARG A 35 -7.86 -8.48 -37.20
C ARG A 35 -6.41 -8.93 -37.26
N TYR A 36 -6.06 -9.85 -36.37
CA TYR A 36 -4.75 -10.47 -36.33
C TYR A 36 -4.88 -11.86 -35.70
N ASP A 37 -4.31 -12.87 -36.35
CA ASP A 37 -4.29 -14.24 -35.85
C ASP A 37 -2.84 -14.75 -35.79
N PRO A 38 -2.24 -14.89 -34.59
CA PRO A 38 -0.84 -15.28 -34.46
C PRO A 38 -0.55 -16.67 -35.05
N ASP A 39 -1.55 -17.54 -35.12
CA ASP A 39 -1.41 -18.92 -35.59
C ASP A 39 -1.26 -19.02 -37.11
N THR A 40 -1.64 -17.96 -37.84
CA THR A 40 -1.62 -17.95 -39.32
C THR A 40 -0.29 -17.48 -39.91
N GLY A 41 0.54 -16.79 -39.11
CA GLY A 41 1.75 -16.12 -39.59
C GLY A 41 1.49 -14.94 -40.53
N GLU A 42 0.23 -14.53 -40.73
CA GLU A 42 -0.12 -13.40 -41.59
C GLU A 42 0.02 -12.06 -40.87
N ASN A 43 0.30 -11.00 -41.64
CA ASN A 43 0.18 -9.63 -41.16
C ASN A 43 -1.28 -9.29 -40.81
N PRO A 44 -1.51 -8.34 -39.86
CA PRO A 44 -2.83 -7.85 -39.53
C PRO A 44 -3.58 -7.26 -40.73
N ARG A 45 -4.91 -7.18 -40.63
CA ARG A 45 -5.78 -6.63 -41.66
C ARG A 45 -6.99 -5.91 -41.05
N TYR A 46 -7.78 -5.25 -41.89
CA TYR A 46 -9.08 -4.74 -41.51
C TYR A 46 -10.18 -5.56 -42.17
N ASP A 47 -10.99 -6.24 -41.36
CA ASP A 47 -12.24 -6.83 -41.83
C ASP A 47 -13.37 -5.80 -41.65
N THR A 48 -14.33 -5.80 -42.58
CA THR A 48 -15.48 -4.89 -42.60
C THR A 48 -16.73 -5.66 -42.22
N PHE A 49 -17.48 -5.17 -41.25
CA PHE A 49 -18.74 -5.75 -40.79
C PHE A 49 -19.87 -4.75 -40.99
N GLU A 50 -20.91 -5.15 -41.70
CA GLU A 50 -22.14 -4.39 -41.84
C GLU A 50 -23.16 -4.92 -40.83
N ILE A 51 -23.67 -4.04 -39.96
CA ILE A 51 -24.59 -4.38 -38.88
C ILE A 51 -25.91 -3.65 -39.05
N ASN A 52 -27.01 -4.40 -39.00
CA ASN A 52 -28.35 -3.84 -38.90
C ASN A 52 -28.56 -3.27 -37.48
N LEU A 53 -28.66 -1.94 -37.38
CA LEU A 53 -28.83 -1.24 -36.10
C LEU A 53 -30.22 -1.44 -35.48
N ASP A 54 -31.22 -1.84 -36.27
CA ASP A 54 -32.57 -2.10 -35.74
C ASP A 54 -32.62 -3.43 -34.94
N GLU A 55 -31.59 -4.27 -35.07
CA GLU A 55 -31.44 -5.57 -34.39
C GLU A 55 -30.16 -5.63 -33.54
N CYS A 56 -29.64 -4.47 -33.13
CA CYS A 56 -28.43 -4.34 -32.34
C CYS A 56 -28.67 -3.41 -31.15
N GLY A 57 -28.05 -3.71 -30.01
CA GLY A 57 -28.00 -2.78 -28.88
C GLY A 57 -27.26 -1.49 -29.24
N PRO A 58 -27.42 -0.43 -28.43
CA PRO A 58 -26.92 0.91 -28.75
C PRO A 58 -25.40 1.07 -28.63
N MET A 59 -24.70 0.15 -27.95
CA MET A 59 -23.28 0.29 -27.63
C MET A 59 -22.40 -0.45 -28.63
N VAL A 60 -21.17 0.04 -28.84
CA VAL A 60 -20.18 -0.61 -29.71
C VAL A 60 -19.91 -2.06 -29.27
N LEU A 61 -19.97 -2.37 -27.98
CA LEU A 61 -19.85 -3.75 -27.48
C LEU A 61 -20.99 -4.65 -27.98
N ASP A 62 -22.22 -4.15 -28.08
CA ASP A 62 -23.36 -4.93 -28.58
C ASP A 62 -23.11 -5.35 -30.04
N ALA A 63 -22.59 -4.41 -30.84
CA ALA A 63 -22.21 -4.67 -32.23
C ALA A 63 -21.08 -5.71 -32.31
N LEU A 64 -20.03 -5.62 -31.47
CA LEU A 64 -18.95 -6.62 -31.44
C LEU A 64 -19.43 -8.02 -31.05
N ILE A 65 -20.36 -8.11 -30.08
CA ILE A 65 -20.97 -9.38 -29.69
C ILE A 65 -21.80 -9.95 -30.84
N LYS A 66 -22.61 -9.12 -31.52
CA LYS A 66 -23.40 -9.52 -32.68
C LYS A 66 -22.53 -10.00 -33.84
N MET A 67 -21.47 -9.26 -34.19
CA MET A 67 -20.48 -9.67 -35.19
C MET A 67 -19.92 -11.06 -34.89
N LYS A 68 -19.52 -11.30 -33.63
CA LYS A 68 -18.96 -12.58 -33.22
C LYS A 68 -19.98 -13.71 -33.25
N ALA A 69 -21.21 -13.45 -32.80
CA ALA A 69 -22.24 -14.47 -32.68
C ALA A 69 -22.81 -14.89 -34.05
N GLU A 70 -22.98 -13.94 -34.96
CA GLU A 70 -23.78 -14.15 -36.18
C GLU A 70 -22.96 -14.13 -37.47
N GLN A 71 -21.79 -13.46 -37.50
CA GLN A 71 -21.03 -13.24 -38.74
C GLN A 71 -19.64 -13.91 -38.74
N ASP A 72 -18.87 -13.80 -37.65
CA ASP A 72 -17.55 -14.40 -37.52
C ASP A 72 -17.19 -14.74 -36.07
N SER A 73 -17.36 -16.02 -35.71
CA SER A 73 -17.04 -16.52 -34.38
C SER A 73 -15.54 -16.50 -34.04
N SER A 74 -14.66 -16.29 -35.01
CA SER A 74 -13.22 -16.13 -34.77
C SER A 74 -12.83 -14.75 -34.22
N LEU A 75 -13.72 -13.74 -34.33
CA LEU A 75 -13.48 -12.40 -33.81
C LEU A 75 -13.25 -12.44 -32.29
N THR A 76 -12.10 -11.93 -31.84
CA THR A 76 -11.69 -12.03 -30.43
C THR A 76 -11.50 -10.66 -29.78
N PHE A 77 -12.12 -10.49 -28.61
CA PHE A 77 -12.02 -9.29 -27.77
C PHE A 77 -12.31 -9.64 -26.29
N ARG A 78 -11.85 -8.80 -25.36
CA ARG A 78 -12.14 -8.96 -23.92
C ARG A 78 -13.42 -8.21 -23.54
N ARG A 79 -14.26 -8.84 -22.71
CA ARG A 79 -15.47 -8.23 -22.11
C ARG A 79 -15.88 -8.96 -20.84
N SER A 80 -16.49 -8.25 -19.89
CA SER A 80 -17.06 -8.84 -18.67
C SER A 80 -18.29 -8.08 -18.16
N CYS A 81 -18.12 -6.93 -17.49
CA CYS A 81 -19.20 -6.26 -16.72
C CYS A 81 -20.30 -5.58 -17.53
N ARG A 82 -20.07 -5.23 -18.81
CA ARG A 82 -21.00 -4.51 -19.71
C ARG A 82 -21.56 -3.16 -19.20
N GLU A 83 -20.97 -2.56 -18.17
CA GLU A 83 -21.44 -1.31 -17.55
C GLU A 83 -20.30 -0.32 -17.22
N GLY A 84 -19.10 -0.57 -17.75
CA GLY A 84 -17.97 0.36 -17.65
C GLY A 84 -17.10 0.24 -16.40
N ILE A 85 -17.42 -0.65 -15.45
CA ILE A 85 -16.69 -0.72 -14.17
C ILE A 85 -15.38 -1.52 -14.23
N CYS A 86 -15.31 -2.59 -15.03
CA CYS A 86 -14.18 -3.53 -14.99
C CYS A 86 -13.01 -3.19 -15.94
N GLY A 87 -13.20 -2.24 -16.86
CA GLY A 87 -12.18 -1.84 -17.85
C GLY A 87 -11.82 -2.88 -18.93
N SER A 88 -12.38 -4.10 -18.91
CA SER A 88 -11.91 -5.19 -19.79
C SER A 88 -12.09 -4.95 -21.28
N CYS A 89 -13.10 -4.17 -21.70
CA CYS A 89 -13.39 -3.89 -23.12
C CYS A 89 -12.76 -2.57 -23.61
N SER A 90 -11.64 -2.18 -23.01
CA SER A 90 -10.86 -1.02 -23.45
C SER A 90 -10.27 -1.26 -24.83
N MET A 91 -10.53 -0.35 -25.76
CA MET A 91 -10.04 -0.39 -27.13
C MET A 91 -10.03 1.02 -27.75
N ASN A 92 -9.49 1.15 -28.96
CA ASN A 92 -9.60 2.39 -29.71
C ASN A 92 -10.82 2.32 -30.63
N ILE A 93 -11.70 3.30 -30.50
CA ILE A 93 -12.95 3.44 -31.26
C ILE A 93 -12.90 4.80 -31.95
N ASP A 94 -12.80 4.78 -33.27
CA ASP A 94 -12.68 5.94 -34.14
C ASP A 94 -11.59 6.93 -33.71
N GLY A 95 -10.41 6.40 -33.40
CA GLY A 95 -9.25 7.20 -33.00
C GLY A 95 -9.22 7.57 -31.51
N ARG A 96 -10.29 7.32 -30.75
CA ARG A 96 -10.34 7.61 -29.30
C ARG A 96 -10.32 6.33 -28.48
N ASN A 97 -9.51 6.32 -27.43
CA ASN A 97 -9.52 5.20 -26.47
C ASN A 97 -10.78 5.31 -25.60
N GLY A 98 -11.50 4.20 -25.48
CA GLY A 98 -12.74 4.15 -24.71
C GLY A 98 -13.13 2.72 -24.35
N LEU A 99 -14.25 2.60 -23.63
CA LEU A 99 -14.85 1.31 -23.29
C LEU A 99 -15.96 1.02 -24.29
N ALA A 100 -15.87 -0.09 -25.02
CA ALA A 100 -16.88 -0.45 -26.01
C ALA A 100 -18.30 -0.56 -25.41
N CYS A 101 -18.40 -0.95 -24.13
CA CYS A 101 -19.69 -1.09 -23.44
C CYS A 101 -20.37 0.23 -23.06
N THR A 102 -19.67 1.36 -23.09
CA THR A 102 -20.23 2.68 -22.75
C THR A 102 -20.02 3.69 -23.87
N THR A 103 -19.56 3.25 -25.04
CA THR A 103 -19.44 4.09 -26.23
C THR A 103 -20.64 3.81 -27.11
N ALA A 104 -21.51 4.80 -27.28
CA ALA A 104 -22.70 4.65 -28.11
C ALA A 104 -22.31 4.63 -29.60
N ILE A 105 -22.97 3.80 -30.39
CA ILE A 105 -22.72 3.70 -31.84
C ILE A 105 -23.06 5.02 -32.54
N GLU A 106 -24.04 5.75 -32.04
CA GLU A 106 -24.50 7.03 -32.59
C GLU A 106 -23.49 8.18 -32.41
N ASP A 107 -22.60 8.09 -31.40
CA ASP A 107 -21.56 9.09 -31.16
C ASP A 107 -20.49 9.08 -32.26
N VAL A 108 -20.38 7.98 -33.00
CA VAL A 108 -19.39 7.81 -34.08
C VAL A 108 -20.04 8.10 -35.43
N ARG A 109 -19.54 9.13 -36.13
CA ARG A 109 -20.04 9.51 -37.46
C ARG A 109 -19.45 8.60 -38.54
N GLY A 110 -20.27 8.17 -39.50
CA GLY A 110 -19.81 7.35 -40.63
C GLY A 110 -19.43 5.92 -40.24
N GLU A 111 -18.32 5.41 -40.77
CA GLU A 111 -17.76 4.08 -40.48
C GLU A 111 -17.10 4.06 -39.08
N VAL A 112 -17.38 3.04 -38.28
CA VAL A 112 -16.76 2.88 -36.95
C VAL A 112 -15.48 2.07 -37.08
N LYS A 113 -14.34 2.72 -36.96
CA LYS A 113 -13.04 2.02 -36.95
C LYS A 113 -12.70 1.53 -35.55
N ILE A 114 -12.39 0.25 -35.40
CA ILE A 114 -12.04 -0.36 -34.11
C ILE A 114 -10.66 -0.99 -34.21
N THR A 115 -9.76 -0.59 -33.31
CA THR A 115 -8.42 -1.19 -33.16
C THR A 115 -8.14 -1.54 -31.70
N PRO A 116 -7.14 -2.39 -31.41
CA PRO A 116 -6.62 -2.55 -30.06
C PRO A 116 -6.19 -1.21 -29.47
N LEU A 117 -5.93 -1.20 -28.15
CA LEU A 117 -5.30 -0.06 -27.52
C LEU A 117 -3.96 0.28 -28.23
N PRO A 118 -3.70 1.56 -28.54
CA PRO A 118 -2.49 1.96 -29.24
C PRO A 118 -1.22 1.64 -28.45
N SER A 119 -0.12 1.38 -29.18
CA SER A 119 1.22 1.17 -28.60
C SER A 119 1.31 -0.03 -27.64
N MET A 120 0.46 -1.05 -27.82
CA MET A 120 0.53 -2.31 -27.10
C MET A 120 0.76 -3.47 -28.07
N ASP A 121 1.48 -4.48 -27.64
CA ASP A 121 1.59 -5.73 -28.39
C ASP A 121 0.22 -6.41 -28.45
N VAL A 122 -0.11 -6.98 -29.60
CA VAL A 122 -1.42 -7.60 -29.85
C VAL A 122 -1.28 -9.12 -29.80
N ILE A 123 -2.03 -9.75 -28.90
CA ILE A 123 -2.08 -11.22 -28.78
C ILE A 123 -2.92 -11.79 -29.92
N LYS A 124 -4.17 -11.31 -30.08
CA LYS A 124 -5.10 -11.70 -31.15
C LYS A 124 -6.19 -10.64 -31.31
N ASP A 125 -6.52 -10.28 -32.55
CA ASP A 125 -7.57 -9.30 -32.88
C ASP A 125 -7.52 -8.04 -31.99
N LEU A 126 -8.54 -7.80 -31.15
CA LEU A 126 -8.68 -6.64 -30.28
C LEU A 126 -8.13 -6.87 -28.85
N VAL A 127 -7.29 -7.89 -28.67
CA VAL A 127 -6.75 -8.31 -27.38
C VAL A 127 -5.28 -7.88 -27.25
N PRO A 128 -5.00 -6.74 -26.60
CA PRO A 128 -3.62 -6.34 -26.31
C PRO A 128 -3.03 -7.17 -25.15
N ASP A 129 -1.71 -7.21 -25.07
CA ASP A 129 -0.98 -7.75 -23.92
C ASP A 129 -0.86 -6.69 -22.81
N PHE A 130 -1.43 -7.00 -21.63
CA PHE A 130 -1.37 -6.13 -20.45
C PHE A 130 -0.23 -6.51 -19.47
N THR A 131 0.62 -7.48 -19.81
CA THR A 131 1.69 -7.98 -18.91
C THR A 131 2.60 -6.84 -18.46
N HIS A 132 3.07 -6.01 -19.38
CA HIS A 132 3.92 -4.86 -19.04
C HIS A 132 3.18 -3.81 -18.20
N PHE A 133 1.92 -3.51 -18.55
CA PHE A 133 1.08 -2.56 -17.81
C PHE A 133 0.90 -2.99 -16.33
N TYR A 134 0.59 -4.26 -16.09
CA TYR A 134 0.44 -4.78 -14.72
C TYR A 134 1.76 -4.92 -13.98
N ALA A 135 2.87 -5.14 -14.68
CA ALA A 135 4.21 -5.11 -14.08
C ALA A 135 4.55 -3.71 -13.58
N GLN A 136 4.25 -2.66 -14.36
CA GLN A 136 4.42 -1.27 -13.93
C GLN A 136 3.55 -0.95 -12.70
N TYR A 137 2.27 -1.35 -12.70
CA TYR A 137 1.37 -1.16 -11.56
C TYR A 137 1.88 -1.89 -10.31
N SER A 138 2.37 -3.12 -10.45
CA SER A 138 2.95 -3.87 -9.33
C SER A 138 4.23 -3.21 -8.78
N SER A 139 5.02 -2.57 -9.63
CA SER A 139 6.30 -1.96 -9.24
C SER A 139 6.17 -0.81 -8.23
N ILE A 140 5.03 -0.13 -8.18
CA ILE A 140 4.77 0.97 -7.24
C ILE A 140 4.27 0.48 -5.87
N LYS A 141 4.11 -0.84 -5.67
CA LYS A 141 3.57 -1.46 -4.45
C LYS A 141 2.28 -0.77 -3.97
N PRO A 142 1.17 -0.89 -4.71
CA PRO A 142 -0.08 -0.18 -4.43
C PRO A 142 -0.86 -0.83 -3.27
N ILE A 143 -0.18 -1.00 -2.14
CA ILE A 143 -0.69 -1.56 -0.89
C ILE A 143 -0.33 -0.60 0.24
N VAL A 144 -1.07 -0.69 1.34
CA VAL A 144 -0.67 0.00 2.58
C VAL A 144 0.35 -0.89 3.28
N ASP A 145 1.54 -0.35 3.54
CA ASP A 145 2.55 -1.05 4.34
C ASP A 145 2.01 -1.31 5.74
N ALA A 146 1.90 -2.59 6.13
CA ALA A 146 1.76 -2.98 7.53
C ALA A 146 3.17 -3.00 8.14
N PRO A 147 3.43 -2.37 9.30
CA PRO A 147 4.75 -2.44 9.91
C PRO A 147 5.07 -3.90 10.29
N GLU A 148 6.13 -4.46 9.70
CA GLU A 148 6.66 -5.77 10.07
C GLU A 148 7.14 -5.74 11.53
N SER A 149 6.86 -6.83 12.27
CA SER A 149 7.38 -7.05 13.62
C SER A 149 8.87 -7.40 13.56
N PRO A 150 9.74 -6.86 14.44
CA PRO A 150 9.39 -6.05 15.61
C PRO A 150 9.31 -4.54 15.33
N VAL A 151 8.30 -3.88 15.89
CA VAL A 151 8.06 -2.43 15.76
C VAL A 151 9.20 -1.57 16.37
N PHE A 152 10.03 -2.15 17.22
CA PHE A 152 11.18 -1.51 17.87
C PHE A 152 12.46 -2.34 17.68
N SER A 153 13.62 -1.67 17.66
CA SER A 153 14.95 -2.26 17.84
C SER A 153 15.32 -2.28 19.33
N PHE A 154 16.09 -3.29 19.77
CA PHE A 154 16.60 -3.41 21.15
C PHE A 154 17.99 -4.04 21.13
N ASP A 155 18.93 -3.28 20.56
CA ASP A 155 20.28 -3.74 20.21
C ASP A 155 21.32 -3.04 21.10
N ASP A 156 22.54 -3.55 21.16
CA ASP A 156 23.61 -2.88 21.90
C ASP A 156 23.90 -1.51 21.27
N ASP A 157 24.09 -0.50 22.13
CA ASP A 157 24.36 0.86 21.67
C ASP A 157 25.86 1.02 21.32
N PRO A 158 26.21 1.38 20.08
CA PRO A 158 27.60 1.52 19.67
C PRO A 158 28.30 2.74 20.30
N GLU A 159 27.53 3.76 20.74
CA GLU A 159 28.05 4.99 21.32
C GLU A 159 28.04 4.94 22.86
N LEU A 160 27.23 4.06 23.46
CA LEU A 160 27.11 3.88 24.91
C LEU A 160 27.36 2.42 25.33
N PRO A 161 28.63 1.99 25.48
CA PRO A 161 28.95 0.63 25.91
C PRO A 161 28.23 0.20 27.19
N GLY A 162 27.64 -1.00 27.15
CA GLY A 162 26.84 -1.56 28.25
C GLY A 162 25.39 -1.08 28.30
N TRP A 163 24.97 -0.20 27.38
CA TRP A 163 23.57 0.18 27.20
C TRP A 163 22.99 -0.47 25.94
N LYS A 164 21.69 -0.72 25.97
CA LYS A 164 20.90 -1.12 24.81
C LYS A 164 20.10 0.06 24.29
N ARG A 165 20.08 0.24 22.98
CA ARG A 165 19.27 1.26 22.30
C ARG A 165 17.89 0.71 21.99
N TRP A 166 16.87 1.30 22.59
CA TRP A 166 15.47 1.03 22.31
C TRP A 166 14.89 2.17 21.46
N GLN A 167 14.48 1.84 20.23
CA GLN A 167 14.05 2.83 19.24
C GLN A 167 12.98 2.25 18.33
N LEU A 168 12.01 3.06 17.90
CA LEU A 168 11.08 2.63 16.85
C LEU A 168 11.80 2.43 15.52
N ARG A 169 11.49 1.33 14.82
CA ARG A 169 11.97 1.10 13.44
C ARG A 169 11.31 2.05 12.43
N TYR A 170 10.12 2.53 12.76
CA TYR A 170 9.33 3.42 11.91
C TYR A 170 8.77 4.57 12.75
N GLY A 171 9.00 5.81 12.30
CA GLY A 171 8.50 7.00 12.96
C GLY A 171 6.98 7.19 12.87
N GLY A 172 6.49 8.31 13.39
CA GLY A 172 5.08 8.72 13.25
C GLY A 172 4.14 8.20 14.35
N ARG A 173 4.68 7.64 15.43
CA ARG A 173 3.92 7.26 16.63
C ARG A 173 4.34 8.12 17.82
N PHE A 174 3.51 8.16 18.86
CA PHE A 174 3.81 8.92 20.08
C PHE A 174 5.17 8.55 20.70
N ASN A 175 5.56 7.27 20.68
CA ASN A 175 6.87 6.85 21.22
C ASN A 175 8.05 7.52 20.52
N SER A 176 7.93 7.90 19.24
CA SER A 176 9.00 8.60 18.51
C SER A 176 9.35 9.94 19.12
N ALA A 177 8.45 10.54 19.90
CA ALA A 177 8.76 11.74 20.66
C ALA A 177 9.87 11.48 21.69
N PHE A 178 10.08 10.27 22.17
CA PHE A 178 11.07 9.98 23.22
C PHE A 178 12.28 9.19 22.71
N ASP A 179 12.33 8.89 21.42
CA ASP A 179 13.43 8.15 20.81
C ASP A 179 14.73 8.97 20.75
N PRO A 180 15.92 8.31 20.81
CA PRO A 180 16.09 6.93 21.30
C PRO A 180 16.06 6.88 22.83
N LEU A 181 15.56 5.76 23.38
CA LEU A 181 15.74 5.41 24.78
C LEU A 181 16.95 4.50 24.94
N HIS A 182 17.68 4.67 26.03
CA HIS A 182 18.79 3.78 26.38
C HIS A 182 18.45 2.99 27.63
N VAL A 183 18.61 1.67 27.57
CA VAL A 183 18.25 0.76 28.66
C VAL A 183 19.49 0.01 29.13
N ARG A 184 19.71 0.01 30.44
CA ARG A 184 20.73 -0.80 31.10
C ARG A 184 20.15 -1.43 32.36
N VAL A 185 20.47 -2.70 32.61
CA VAL A 185 20.04 -3.38 33.83
C VAL A 185 21.25 -3.61 34.72
N GLU A 186 21.17 -3.11 35.96
CA GLU A 186 22.21 -3.24 36.98
C GLU A 186 21.52 -3.64 38.29
N ASP A 187 21.98 -4.72 38.93
CA ASP A 187 21.48 -5.19 40.24
C ASP A 187 19.95 -5.34 40.32
N GLY A 188 19.33 -5.81 39.23
CA GLY A 188 17.87 -5.99 39.14
C GLY A 188 17.07 -4.69 38.92
N ILE A 189 17.75 -3.55 38.76
CA ILE A 189 17.17 -2.25 38.45
C ILE A 189 17.38 -1.95 36.97
N ALA A 190 16.30 -1.71 36.25
CA ALA A 190 16.34 -1.20 34.89
C ALA A 190 16.47 0.32 34.89
N ARG A 191 17.59 0.81 34.37
CA ARG A 191 17.86 2.22 34.12
C ARG A 191 17.46 2.54 32.69
N VAL A 192 16.48 3.41 32.52
CA VAL A 192 15.99 3.86 31.22
C VAL A 192 16.26 5.34 31.08
N ARG A 193 16.94 5.75 30.02
CA ARG A 193 17.46 7.11 29.84
C ARG A 193 17.00 7.73 28.54
N ILE A 194 16.65 9.01 28.60
CA ILE A 194 16.48 9.90 27.45
C ILE A 194 17.29 11.17 27.64
N THR A 195 17.55 11.89 26.55
CA THR A 195 17.99 13.28 26.60
C THR A 195 16.81 14.16 26.18
N PRO A 196 16.13 14.86 27.12
CA PRO A 196 14.97 15.67 26.78
C PRO A 196 15.35 16.78 25.78
N ARG A 197 14.52 16.97 24.75
CA ARG A 197 14.69 18.00 23.70
C ARG A 197 13.76 19.17 23.95
N ARG A 198 13.92 20.25 23.19
CA ARG A 198 13.07 21.46 23.29
C ARG A 198 11.58 21.16 23.18
N GLU A 199 11.18 20.20 22.36
CA GLU A 199 9.77 19.76 22.24
C GLU A 199 9.20 19.13 23.53
N HIS A 200 10.05 18.72 24.48
CA HIS A 200 9.65 18.21 25.80
C HIS A 200 9.55 19.31 26.86
N SER A 201 9.90 20.56 26.52
CA SER A 201 9.96 21.65 27.49
C SER A 201 8.58 22.22 27.83
N ASN A 202 8.46 22.81 29.01
CA ASN A 202 7.39 23.73 29.37
C ASN A 202 7.82 25.19 29.10
N MET A 203 6.93 26.15 29.40
CA MET A 203 7.19 27.58 29.22
C MET A 203 8.34 28.15 30.07
N ARG A 204 9.00 27.33 30.92
CA ARG A 204 10.14 27.69 31.77
C ARG A 204 11.40 26.88 31.43
N ASP A 205 11.45 26.26 30.25
CA ASP A 205 12.57 25.43 29.79
C ASP A 205 12.93 24.25 30.72
N HIS A 206 11.97 23.77 31.52
CA HIS A 206 12.06 22.49 32.23
C HIS A 206 11.27 21.42 31.50
N VAL A 207 11.54 20.14 31.76
CA VAL A 207 10.74 19.04 31.19
C VAL A 207 9.27 19.21 31.62
N HIS A 208 8.36 19.28 30.65
CA HIS A 208 6.94 19.42 30.87
C HIS A 208 6.40 18.18 31.60
N GLY A 209 5.51 18.36 32.58
CA GLY A 209 4.96 17.24 33.36
C GLY A 209 4.30 16.16 32.50
N GLY A 210 3.60 16.56 31.43
CA GLY A 210 3.05 15.62 30.44
C GLY A 210 4.11 14.89 29.61
N ALA A 211 5.24 15.54 29.28
CA ALA A 211 6.35 14.87 28.61
C ALA A 211 7.04 13.90 29.57
N LEU A 212 7.19 14.28 30.85
CA LEU A 212 7.73 13.41 31.87
C LEU A 212 6.85 12.17 32.08
N LEU A 213 5.52 12.34 32.13
CA LEU A 213 4.59 11.21 32.24
C LEU A 213 4.63 10.30 31.01
N GLY A 214 4.72 10.88 29.80
CA GLY A 214 4.89 10.11 28.56
C GLY A 214 6.20 9.31 28.55
N PHE A 215 7.30 9.92 29.02
CA PHE A 215 8.57 9.21 29.20
C PHE A 215 8.45 8.07 30.21
N ILE A 216 7.83 8.30 31.38
CA ILE A 216 7.65 7.26 32.41
C ILE A 216 6.83 6.09 31.85
N ASP A 217 5.72 6.36 31.16
CA ASP A 217 4.88 5.33 30.54
C ASP A 217 5.70 4.44 29.60
N ILE A 218 6.44 5.06 28.68
CA ILE A 218 7.29 4.38 27.70
C ILE A 218 8.43 3.62 28.40
N ALA A 219 9.03 4.20 29.45
CA ALA A 219 10.12 3.60 30.21
C ALA A 219 9.71 2.32 30.95
N LEU A 220 8.45 2.18 31.38
CA LEU A 220 7.94 0.93 31.98
C LEU A 220 8.09 -0.26 31.02
N PHE A 221 7.80 -0.07 29.74
CA PHE A 221 7.94 -1.12 28.72
C PHE A 221 9.40 -1.40 28.40
N ALA A 222 10.22 -0.36 28.29
CA ALA A 222 11.66 -0.48 28.09
C ALA A 222 12.33 -1.27 29.23
N ALA A 223 11.95 -0.96 30.47
CA ALA A 223 12.42 -1.66 31.67
C ALA A 223 11.94 -3.11 31.71
N ALA A 224 10.65 -3.37 31.46
CA ALA A 224 10.12 -4.73 31.39
C ALA A 224 10.82 -5.59 30.33
N ARG A 225 11.18 -4.98 29.18
CA ARG A 225 12.00 -5.62 28.15
C ARG A 225 13.43 -5.89 28.64
N GLY A 226 14.08 -4.89 29.25
CA GLY A 226 15.44 -5.03 29.79
C GLY A 226 15.55 -6.10 30.88
N LEU A 227 14.55 -6.19 31.76
CA LEU A 227 14.44 -7.20 32.82
C LEU A 227 14.06 -8.59 32.29
N GLY A 228 13.83 -8.74 30.99
CA GLY A 228 13.50 -10.02 30.35
C GLY A 228 12.07 -10.52 30.57
N VAL A 229 11.21 -9.76 31.26
CA VAL A 229 9.84 -10.16 31.61
C VAL A 229 8.79 -9.79 30.55
N LEU A 230 9.21 -9.03 29.52
CA LEU A 230 8.41 -8.71 28.34
C LEU A 230 9.20 -9.00 27.06
N GLN A 231 8.78 -10.04 26.33
CA GLN A 231 9.19 -10.25 24.94
C GLN A 231 8.37 -9.32 24.04
N ALA A 232 8.86 -8.96 22.85
CA ALA A 232 8.32 -7.92 21.95
C ALA A 232 6.81 -8.06 21.53
N GLY A 233 6.07 -9.01 22.09
CA GLY A 233 4.60 -9.03 22.11
C GLY A 233 4.05 -7.98 23.07
N GLY A 234 3.13 -7.16 22.56
CA GLY A 234 2.68 -5.93 23.23
C GLY A 234 2.22 -6.12 24.67
N ALA A 235 2.34 -5.06 25.46
CA ALA A 235 1.62 -4.92 26.72
C ALA A 235 0.84 -3.60 26.67
N VAL A 236 -0.08 -3.41 27.62
CA VAL A 236 -0.80 -2.14 27.79
C VAL A 236 -0.63 -1.64 29.22
N THR A 237 -0.46 -0.33 29.38
CA THR A 237 -0.51 0.33 30.68
C THR A 237 -1.94 0.29 31.18
N LEU A 238 -2.16 -0.32 32.35
CA LEU A 238 -3.46 -0.35 33.01
C LEU A 238 -3.61 0.76 34.03
N ASP A 239 -2.52 1.07 34.72
CA ASP A 239 -2.43 2.14 35.70
C ASP A 239 -1.03 2.72 35.68
N LEU A 240 -0.95 4.04 35.82
CA LEU A 240 0.29 4.79 36.02
C LEU A 240 -0.02 5.95 36.96
N SER A 241 0.60 5.91 38.13
CA SER A 241 0.51 6.97 39.14
C SER A 241 1.89 7.58 39.35
N ALA A 242 1.98 8.91 39.32
CA ALA A 242 3.23 9.63 39.49
C ALA A 242 3.08 10.84 40.44
N GLN A 243 4.09 11.06 41.27
CA GLN A 243 4.26 12.25 42.10
C GLN A 243 5.42 13.08 41.55
N PHE A 244 5.15 14.32 41.14
CA PHE A 244 6.16 15.27 40.69
C PHE A 244 6.78 15.96 41.90
N ILE A 245 8.08 15.74 42.11
CA ILE A 245 8.80 16.16 43.33
C ILE A 245 9.73 17.34 43.02
N GLY A 246 10.46 17.28 41.91
CA GLY A 246 11.50 18.23 41.54
C GLY A 246 11.42 18.68 40.08
N GLY A 247 12.23 19.69 39.73
CA GLY A 247 12.42 20.14 38.36
C GLY A 247 13.40 19.28 37.58
N SER A 248 13.58 19.60 36.30
CA SER A 248 14.58 18.98 35.42
C SER A 248 14.91 19.91 34.26
N ALA A 249 16.12 19.78 33.72
CA ALA A 249 16.63 20.52 32.58
C ALA A 249 16.44 19.76 31.26
N ILE A 250 16.36 20.52 30.18
CA ILE A 250 16.44 20.04 28.79
C ILE A 250 17.91 19.89 28.39
N GLY A 251 18.22 18.95 27.49
CA GLY A 251 19.58 18.75 26.97
C GLY A 251 20.47 17.85 27.82
N GLU A 252 20.10 17.61 29.09
CA GLU A 252 20.84 16.75 30.02
C GLU A 252 20.16 15.38 30.20
N PRO A 253 20.91 14.28 30.40
CA PRO A 253 20.34 12.95 30.58
C PRO A 253 19.33 12.86 31.73
N LEU A 254 18.10 12.45 31.41
CA LEU A 254 17.05 12.16 32.38
C LEU A 254 16.87 10.64 32.47
N GLU A 255 16.86 10.10 33.69
CA GLU A 255 16.89 8.66 33.90
C GLU A 255 15.76 8.19 34.82
N ALA A 256 14.99 7.21 34.36
CA ALA A 256 14.07 6.43 35.17
C ALA A 256 14.76 5.17 35.68
N ARG A 257 14.80 4.98 37.00
CA ARG A 257 15.31 3.78 37.66
C ARG A 257 14.13 2.94 38.12
N ILE A 258 13.96 1.78 37.52
CA ILE A 258 12.73 0.99 37.59
C ILE A 258 13.04 -0.40 38.12
N GLU A 259 12.27 -0.85 39.10
CA GLU A 259 12.32 -2.21 39.61
C GLU A 259 10.97 -2.93 39.42
N LEU A 260 11.05 -4.23 39.19
CA LEU A 260 9.88 -5.10 39.12
C LEU A 260 9.53 -5.58 40.53
N LEU A 261 8.37 -5.19 41.04
CA LEU A 261 7.89 -5.62 42.35
C LEU A 261 7.31 -7.02 42.31
N ARG A 262 6.55 -7.32 41.25
CA ARG A 262 5.87 -8.60 41.09
C ARG A 262 5.53 -8.85 39.63
N GLU A 263 5.74 -10.09 39.21
CA GLU A 263 5.23 -10.64 37.97
C GLU A 263 4.14 -11.67 38.26
N THR A 264 3.07 -11.64 37.46
CA THR A 264 2.07 -12.71 37.40
C THR A 264 1.94 -13.20 35.95
N GLY A 265 1.10 -14.20 35.71
CA GLY A 265 0.91 -14.72 34.35
C GLY A 265 0.50 -13.68 33.31
N ARG A 266 -0.20 -12.60 33.71
CA ARG A 266 -0.66 -11.54 32.78
C ARG A 266 -0.26 -10.13 33.17
N MET A 267 0.31 -9.91 34.36
CA MET A 267 0.49 -8.58 34.93
C MET A 267 1.93 -8.36 35.40
N LEU A 268 2.43 -7.14 35.21
CA LEU A 268 3.69 -6.67 35.74
C LEU A 268 3.42 -5.46 36.63
N PHE A 269 3.94 -5.48 37.86
CA PHE A 269 3.85 -4.38 38.82
C PHE A 269 5.23 -3.78 38.99
N LEU A 270 5.40 -2.52 38.61
CA LEU A 270 6.68 -1.82 38.63
C LEU A 270 6.59 -0.54 39.46
N ARG A 271 7.72 -0.12 40.02
CA ARG A 271 7.87 1.22 40.58
C ARG A 271 9.21 1.80 40.18
N GLY A 272 9.34 3.12 40.30
CA GLY A 272 10.59 3.76 40.01
C GLY A 272 10.69 5.19 40.48
N LEU A 273 11.89 5.73 40.31
CA LEU A 273 12.22 7.14 40.49
C LEU A 273 12.75 7.70 39.18
N VAL A 274 12.38 8.93 38.87
CA VAL A 274 13.05 9.72 37.83
C VAL A 274 14.07 10.63 38.50
N VAL A 275 15.30 10.59 37.99
CA VAL A 275 16.42 11.38 38.49
C VAL A 275 17.15 12.05 37.32
N GLN A 276 17.79 13.18 37.62
CA GLN A 276 18.70 13.90 36.72
C GLN A 276 19.81 14.50 37.56
N ASP A 277 21.05 14.45 37.05
CA ASP A 277 22.20 14.97 37.79
C ASP A 277 22.04 16.48 38.03
N GLY A 278 22.40 16.94 39.23
CA GLY A 278 22.24 18.33 39.65
C GLY A 278 20.83 18.72 40.13
N TRP A 279 19.86 17.80 40.08
CA TRP A 279 18.50 18.02 40.58
C TRP A 279 18.16 17.08 41.74
N PRO A 280 17.27 17.48 42.68
CA PRO A 280 16.57 16.53 43.53
C PRO A 280 15.81 15.49 42.70
N THR A 281 15.31 14.43 43.34
CA THR A 281 14.43 13.47 42.67
C THR A 281 13.32 14.20 41.90
N VAL A 282 13.21 13.91 40.61
CA VAL A 282 12.31 14.62 39.70
C VAL A 282 10.88 14.12 39.91
N ALA A 283 10.71 12.80 39.94
CA ALA A 283 9.42 12.17 40.20
C ALA A 283 9.57 10.78 40.84
N SER A 284 8.52 10.33 41.54
CA SER A 284 8.32 8.94 41.95
C SER A 284 7.08 8.39 41.26
N PHE A 285 7.09 7.11 40.87
CA PHE A 285 5.96 6.51 40.18
C PHE A 285 5.78 5.02 40.47
N THR A 286 4.55 4.57 40.26
CA THR A 286 4.14 3.16 40.21
C THR A 286 3.34 2.91 38.94
N GLY A 287 3.55 1.75 38.31
CA GLY A 287 2.87 1.39 37.08
C GLY A 287 2.49 -0.08 37.04
N THR A 288 1.35 -0.37 36.40
CA THR A 288 0.86 -1.72 36.18
C THR A 288 0.70 -1.97 34.68
N LEU A 289 1.40 -2.98 34.16
CA LEU A 289 1.29 -3.40 32.76
C LEU A 289 0.54 -4.73 32.65
N ARG A 290 -0.29 -4.89 31.61
CA ARG A 290 -0.89 -6.17 31.21
C ARG A 290 -0.23 -6.71 29.95
N LYS A 291 0.34 -7.91 30.02
CA LYS A 291 0.88 -8.64 28.86
C LYS A 291 -0.23 -8.98 27.88
N SER A 292 -0.02 -8.76 26.58
CA SER A 292 -0.97 -9.16 25.55
C SER A 292 -0.89 -10.66 25.28
N THR A 293 -2.02 -11.27 24.93
CA THR A 293 -2.03 -12.61 24.37
C THR A 293 -1.37 -12.56 22.99
N PRO A 294 -0.37 -13.42 22.69
CA PRO A 294 0.16 -13.51 21.33
C PRO A 294 -0.98 -13.81 20.35
N PRO A 295 -1.03 -13.18 19.16
CA PRO A 295 -2.01 -13.55 18.16
C PRO A 295 -1.84 -15.03 17.77
N PRO A 296 -2.93 -15.74 17.40
CA PRO A 296 -2.91 -17.19 17.15
C PRO A 296 -1.86 -17.65 16.12
N SER A 297 -1.43 -16.75 15.22
CA SER A 297 -0.47 -17.01 14.15
C SER A 297 1.00 -17.09 14.59
N LEU A 298 1.30 -16.90 15.88
CA LEU A 298 2.65 -16.94 16.46
C LEU A 298 2.79 -18.06 17.52
N ARG A 299 1.96 -19.10 17.45
CA ARG A 299 2.09 -20.33 18.26
C ARG A 299 2.67 -21.47 17.44
#